data_AF-A0A094HN86-F1
#
_entry.id   AF-A0A094HN86-F1
#
_cell.length_a   1.000
_cell.length_b   1.000
_cell.length_c   1.000
_cell.angle_alpha   90.00
_cell.angle_beta   90.00
_cell.angle_gamma   90.00
#
_symmetry.space_group_name_H-M   'P 1'
#
loop_
_entity.id
_entity.type
_entity.pdbx_description
1 polymer ?
#
loop_
_entity_poly.entity_id
_entity_poly.type
_entity_poly.pdbx_seq_one_letter_code
_entity_poly.pdbx_strand_id
1 'polypeptide(L)'
;MSAQKAKALTYRVENIPFGTTKDQLVRDFFYVKDQADITVKSLVPAVETVEGEDGDLTATILFHPHEPVPGGPRIQDDSIAIDKDFRGFTPLYVPPGDKGPIVAE
;
A
#
# COMPACT_ATOMS: atom_id res chain seq x y z
N MET A 1 7.19 -9.88 -29.15
CA MET A 1 6.15 -9.69 -28.12
C MET A 1 6.84 -9.06 -26.92
N SER A 2 6.79 -7.73 -26.78
CA SER A 2 7.30 -7.07 -25.57
C SER A 2 6.42 -7.49 -24.40
N ALA A 3 7.00 -8.13 -23.39
CA ALA A 3 6.29 -8.40 -22.14
C ALA A 3 5.88 -7.04 -21.56
N GLN A 4 4.58 -6.72 -21.60
CA GLN A 4 4.05 -5.57 -20.87
C GLN A 4 4.36 -5.83 -19.40
N LYS A 5 5.36 -5.12 -18.85
CA LYS A 5 5.62 -5.13 -17.41
C LYS A 5 4.35 -4.65 -16.73
N ALA A 6 3.84 -5.45 -15.79
CA ALA A 6 2.69 -5.04 -14.99
C ALA A 6 3.05 -3.74 -14.25
N LYS A 7 2.19 -2.73 -14.38
CA LYS A 7 2.41 -1.44 -13.76
C LYS A 7 2.28 -1.60 -12.24
N ALA A 8 3.24 -1.06 -11.49
CA ALA A 8 3.11 -0.98 -10.04
C ALA A 8 1.97 -0.02 -9.68
N LEU A 9 1.08 -0.44 -8.78
CA LEU A 9 -0.08 0.33 -8.34
C LEU A 9 -0.07 0.47 -6.83
N THR A 10 -0.59 1.60 -6.36
CA THR A 10 -0.67 1.91 -4.93
C THR A 10 -2.08 1.68 -4.44
N TYR A 11 -2.22 0.98 -3.32
CA TYR A 11 -3.51 0.66 -2.69
C TYR A 11 -3.51 1.13 -1.23
N ARG A 12 -4.70 1.47 -0.73
CA ARG A 12 -4.93 1.68 0.70
C ARG A 12 -5.60 0.44 1.28
N VAL A 13 -5.15 0.06 2.47
CA VAL A 13 -5.66 -1.04 3.26
C VAL A 13 -6.25 -0.48 4.55
N GLU A 14 -7.41 -0.98 4.93
CA GLU A 14 -8.24 -0.48 6.04
C GLU A 14 -8.60 -1.62 6.98
N ASN A 15 -9.08 -1.27 8.19
CA ASN A 15 -9.51 -2.17 9.25
C ASN A 15 -8.41 -3.13 9.73
N ILE A 16 -7.16 -2.66 9.73
CA ILE A 16 -6.03 -3.47 10.19
C ILE A 16 -6.02 -3.48 11.72
N PRO A 17 -5.98 -4.66 12.38
CA PRO A 17 -5.97 -4.71 13.84
C PRO A 17 -4.80 -3.94 14.45
N PHE A 18 -5.06 -3.27 15.56
CA PHE A 18 -4.01 -2.58 16.34
C PHE A 18 -2.87 -3.54 16.71
N GLY A 19 -1.64 -3.00 16.78
CA GLY A 19 -0.45 -3.79 17.08
C GLY A 19 0.07 -4.66 15.93
N THR A 20 -0.63 -4.72 14.79
CA THR A 20 -0.14 -5.40 13.59
C THR A 20 1.13 -4.72 13.08
N THR A 21 2.17 -5.51 12.81
CA THR A 21 3.39 -5.03 12.16
C THR A 21 3.29 -5.08 10.63
N LYS A 22 4.19 -4.39 9.92
CA LYS A 22 4.22 -4.42 8.45
C LYS A 22 4.39 -5.84 7.89
N ASP A 23 5.22 -6.65 8.53
CA ASP A 23 5.48 -8.03 8.09
C ASP A 23 4.27 -8.93 8.37
N GLN A 24 3.62 -8.77 9.53
CA GLN A 24 2.37 -9.47 9.84
C GLN A 24 1.25 -9.08 8.88
N LEU A 25 1.12 -7.80 8.53
CA LEU A 25 0.13 -7.33 7.56
C LEU A 25 0.24 -8.13 6.25
N VAL A 26 1.46 -8.28 5.71
CA VAL A 26 1.67 -9.02 4.44
C VAL A 26 1.46 -10.52 4.63
N ARG A 27 2.08 -11.10 5.67
CA ARG A 27 2.10 -12.56 5.87
C ARG A 27 0.72 -13.13 6.22
N ASP A 28 -0.02 -12.43 7.08
CA ASP A 28 -1.21 -12.98 7.73
C ASP A 28 -2.49 -12.63 6.95
N PHE A 29 -2.52 -11.50 6.23
CA PHE A 29 -3.74 -11.02 5.57
C PHE A 29 -3.74 -11.10 4.04
N PHE A 30 -2.59 -11.18 3.37
CA PHE A 30 -2.52 -11.27 1.91
C PHE A 30 -2.27 -12.69 1.42
N TYR A 31 -2.83 -13.00 0.25
CA TYR A 31 -2.66 -14.30 -0.38
C TYR A 31 -1.17 -14.58 -0.67
N VAL A 32 -0.69 -15.78 -0.32
CA VAL A 32 0.74 -16.16 -0.36
C VAL A 32 1.43 -15.83 -1.68
N LYS A 33 0.71 -15.97 -2.82
CA LYS A 33 1.29 -15.66 -4.14
C LYS A 33 1.55 -14.17 -4.38
N ASP A 34 0.82 -13.30 -3.69
CA ASP A 34 0.91 -11.84 -3.86
C ASP A 34 1.88 -11.21 -2.85
N GLN A 35 2.27 -11.93 -1.79
CA GLN A 35 3.09 -11.40 -0.69
C GLN A 35 4.45 -10.86 -1.15
N ALA A 36 5.12 -11.54 -2.07
CA ALA A 36 6.41 -11.11 -2.62
C ALA A 36 6.31 -9.82 -3.47
N ASP A 37 5.10 -9.51 -3.94
CA ASP A 37 4.81 -8.39 -4.83
C ASP A 37 4.32 -7.16 -4.07
N ILE A 38 4.21 -7.23 -2.74
CA ILE A 38 3.69 -6.18 -1.87
C ILE A 38 4.83 -5.50 -1.11
N THR A 39 4.82 -4.17 -1.10
CA THR A 39 5.68 -3.35 -0.24
C THR A 39 4.85 -2.39 0.59
N VAL A 40 4.89 -2.51 1.92
CA VAL A 40 4.18 -1.62 2.84
C VAL A 40 4.93 -0.28 2.98
N LYS A 41 4.35 0.78 2.42
CA LYS A 41 4.92 2.14 2.46
C LYS A 41 4.65 2.84 3.78
N SER A 42 3.42 2.75 4.27
CA SER A 42 3.00 3.31 5.55
C SER A 42 2.10 2.34 6.31
N LEU A 43 2.11 2.46 7.63
CA LEU A 43 1.18 1.79 8.54
C LEU A 43 0.96 2.76 9.70
N VAL A 44 -0.23 3.30 9.83
CA VAL A 44 -0.58 4.41 10.74
C VAL A 44 -1.97 4.19 11.32
N PRO A 45 -2.35 4.83 12.44
CA PRO A 45 -3.72 4.81 12.92
C PRO A 45 -4.72 5.28 11.86
N ALA A 46 -5.89 4.67 11.82
CA ALA A 46 -6.98 5.10 10.95
C ALA A 46 -7.50 6.47 11.40
N VAL A 47 -8.05 7.24 10.46
CA VAL A 47 -8.56 8.61 10.72
C VAL A 47 -9.66 8.62 11.78
N GLU A 48 -10.44 7.55 11.85
CA GLU A 48 -11.54 7.40 12.81
C GLU A 48 -11.07 7.01 14.22
N THR A 49 -9.78 6.71 14.39
CA THR A 49 -9.22 6.36 15.71
C THR A 49 -9.16 7.61 16.59
N VAL A 50 -9.80 7.55 17.76
CA VAL A 50 -9.71 8.59 18.77
C VAL A 50 -8.33 8.54 19.43
N GLU A 51 -7.70 9.71 19.61
CA GLU A 51 -6.37 9.81 20.22
C GLU A 51 -6.38 9.21 21.64
N GLY A 52 -5.55 8.18 21.85
CA GLY A 52 -5.45 7.47 23.12
C GLY A 52 -6.22 6.14 23.20
N GLU A 53 -6.94 5.75 22.15
CA GLU A 53 -7.59 4.44 22.04
C GLU A 53 -6.81 3.49 21.11
N ASP A 54 -6.89 2.19 21.40
CA ASP A 54 -6.42 1.13 20.51
C ASP A 54 -7.43 0.96 19.37
N GLY A 55 -7.36 1.86 18.39
CA GLY A 55 -8.18 1.80 17.16
C GLY A 55 -7.50 1.05 16.02
N ASP A 56 -8.22 0.94 14.90
CA ASP A 56 -7.71 0.27 13.71
C ASP A 56 -6.56 1.05 13.06
N LEU A 57 -5.72 0.34 12.33
CA LEU A 57 -4.66 0.89 11.50
C LEU A 57 -5.13 0.96 10.03
N THR A 58 -4.52 1.87 9.29
CA THR A 58 -4.56 1.93 7.83
C THR A 58 -3.15 1.88 7.25
N ALA A 59 -3.01 1.26 6.10
CA ALA A 59 -1.72 1.12 5.41
C ALA A 59 -1.80 1.59 3.97
N THR A 60 -0.70 2.15 3.48
CA THR A 60 -0.49 2.32 2.03
C THR A 60 0.48 1.25 1.57
N ILE A 61 0.09 0.48 0.55
CA ILE A 61 0.93 -0.54 -0.04
C ILE A 61 1.22 -0.23 -1.51
N LEU A 62 2.41 -0.57 -1.95
CA LEU A 62 2.75 -0.66 -3.37
C LEU A 62 2.65 -2.13 -3.77
N PHE A 63 1.90 -2.41 -4.83
CA PHE A 63 1.74 -3.74 -5.40
C PHE A 63 2.35 -3.78 -6.80
N HIS A 64 3.34 -4.63 -7.00
CA HIS A 64 4.04 -4.80 -8.27
C HIS A 64 4.05 -6.27 -8.69
N PRO A 65 2.93 -6.77 -9.24
CA PRO A 65 2.81 -8.18 -9.52
C PRO A 65 3.65 -8.60 -10.71
N HIS A 66 4.19 -9.82 -10.67
CA HIS A 66 4.94 -10.39 -11.80
C HIS A 66 4.04 -10.63 -13.02
N GLU A 67 2.76 -10.95 -12.79
CA GLU A 67 1.73 -11.13 -13.82
C GLU A 67 0.55 -10.16 -13.57
N PRO A 68 -0.22 -9.77 -14.60
CA PRO A 68 -1.39 -8.93 -14.40
C PRO A 68 -2.42 -9.59 -13.47
N VAL A 69 -2.73 -8.96 -12.33
CA VAL A 69 -3.79 -9.40 -11.41
C VAL A 69 -4.97 -8.43 -11.49
N PRO A 70 -6.08 -8.79 -12.16
CA PRO A 70 -7.26 -7.94 -12.25
C PRO A 70 -7.84 -7.72 -10.85
N GLY A 71 -7.98 -6.45 -10.44
CA GLY A 71 -8.56 -6.09 -9.15
C GLY A 71 -7.55 -5.85 -8.02
N GLY A 72 -6.24 -6.01 -8.26
CA GLY A 72 -5.20 -5.72 -7.28
C GLY A 72 -4.81 -6.91 -6.40
N PRO A 73 -4.10 -6.66 -5.28
CA PRO A 73 -3.64 -7.73 -4.40
C PRO A 73 -4.84 -8.44 -3.75
N ARG A 74 -4.73 -9.76 -3.54
CA ARG A 74 -5.80 -10.56 -2.96
C ARG A 74 -5.65 -10.68 -1.46
N ILE A 75 -6.75 -10.48 -0.76
CA ILE A 75 -6.86 -10.66 0.68
C ILE A 75 -7.22 -12.12 0.96
N GLN A 76 -6.61 -12.69 2.01
CA GLN A 76 -6.93 -14.01 2.55
C GLN A 76 -7.87 -13.92 3.77
N ASP A 77 -7.70 -12.90 4.61
CA ASP A 77 -8.52 -12.66 5.80
C ASP A 77 -9.38 -11.40 5.58
N ASP A 78 -10.70 -11.60 5.49
CA ASP A 78 -11.68 -10.56 5.20
C ASP A 78 -11.91 -9.57 6.35
N SER A 79 -11.18 -9.70 7.47
CA SER A 79 -11.14 -8.68 8.51
C SER A 79 -10.55 -7.35 8.02
N ILE A 80 -9.69 -7.37 6.99
CA ILE A 80 -9.14 -6.17 6.36
C ILE A 80 -9.81 -5.89 5.01
N ALA A 81 -9.78 -4.63 4.59
CA ALA A 81 -10.30 -4.22 3.29
C ALA A 81 -9.23 -3.51 2.46
N ILE A 82 -9.26 -3.72 1.14
CA ILE A 82 -8.54 -2.86 0.18
C ILE A 82 -9.52 -1.83 -0.35
N ASP A 83 -9.21 -0.56 -0.14
CA ASP A 83 -9.92 0.54 -0.79
C ASP A 83 -9.52 0.59 -2.28
N LYS A 84 -10.47 0.16 -3.13
CA LYS A 84 -10.30 0.10 -4.59
C LYS A 84 -10.52 1.46 -5.26
N ASP A 85 -11.14 2.40 -4.56
CA ASP A 85 -11.40 3.76 -5.04
C ASP A 85 -10.31 4.73 -4.57
N PHE A 86 -9.39 4.27 -3.71
CA PHE A 86 -8.25 5.06 -3.28
C PHE A 86 -7.39 5.50 -4.47
N ARG A 87 -7.46 6.80 -4.78
CA ARG A 87 -6.58 7.46 -5.74
C ARG A 87 -5.39 8.06 -5.01
N GLY A 88 -4.52 7.18 -4.50
CA GLY A 88 -3.24 7.60 -3.97
C GLY A 88 -2.41 8.28 -5.05
N PHE A 89 -2.06 9.55 -4.86
CA PHE A 89 -1.10 10.21 -5.72
C PHE A 89 0.23 9.48 -5.60
N THR A 90 0.53 8.61 -6.58
CA THR A 90 1.90 8.14 -6.78
C THR A 90 2.63 9.33 -7.42
N PRO A 91 3.61 9.97 -6.76
CA PRO A 91 4.30 11.11 -7.34
C PRO A 91 4.93 10.67 -8.66
N LEU A 92 4.44 11.22 -9.76
CA LEU A 92 4.94 10.90 -11.11
C LEU A 92 6.34 11.47 -11.34
N TYR A 93 6.78 12.39 -10.48
CA TYR A 93 8.05 13.07 -10.57
C TYR A 93 8.84 12.88 -9.26
N VAL A 94 9.92 12.10 -9.34
CA VAL A 94 11.02 12.17 -8.38
C VAL A 94 12.03 13.13 -9.02
N PRO A 95 12.30 14.32 -8.44
CA PRO A 95 13.31 15.21 -8.97
C PRO A 95 14.65 14.48 -9.04
N PRO A 96 15.43 14.61 -10.13
CA PRO A 96 16.82 14.20 -10.12
C PRO A 96 17.53 14.90 -8.95
N GLY A 97 18.26 14.15 -8.13
CA GLY A 97 18.96 14.68 -6.95
C GLY A 97 19.95 15.81 -7.23
N ASP A 98 20.28 16.03 -8.52
CA ASP A 98 21.20 17.06 -8.99
C ASP A 98 20.55 18.46 -9.13
N LYS A 99 19.22 18.57 -9.02
CA LYS A 99 18.56 19.88 -8.98
C LYS A 99 18.43 20.29 -7.52
N GLY A 100 19.40 21.10 -7.09
CA GLY A 100 19.41 21.76 -5.78
C GLY A 100 18.09 22.45 -5.44
N PRO A 101 17.95 22.96 -4.19
CA PRO A 101 16.66 23.44 -3.68
C PRO A 101 16.00 24.42 -4.64
N ILE A 102 14.71 24.19 -4.92
CA ILE A 102 13.89 25.14 -5.69
C ILE A 102 13.73 26.37 -4.81
N VAL A 103 14.48 27.43 -5.12
CA VAL A 103 14.34 28.74 -4.49
C VAL A 103 13.25 29.47 -5.26
N ALA A 104 12.16 29.83 -4.57
CA ALA A 104 11.18 30.77 -5.12
C ALA A 104 11.75 32.20 -4.99
N GLU A 105 11.68 32.98 -6.07
CA GLU A 105 11.97 34.42 -6.06
C GLU A 105 10.87 35.22 -5.35
#